data_AF-A0A699QZJ8-F1
#
_entry.id   AF-A0A699QZJ8-F1
#
_cell.length_a   1.000
_cell.length_b   1.000
_cell.length_c   1.000
_cell.angle_alpha   90.00
_cell.angle_beta   90.00
_cell.angle_gamma   90.00
#
_symmetry.space_group_name_H-M   'P 1'
#
loop_
_entity.id
_entity.type
_entity.pdbx_description
1 polymer ?
#
loop_
_entity_poly.entity_id
_entity_poly.type
_entity_poly.pdbx_seq_one_letter_code
_entity_poly.pdbx_strand_id
1 'polypeptide(L)'
;MEKIFDVMGYEDTFKTRLVVYKFEGNALAWWNAYKQAKGGDAWLINVTWADFKKSTLNHLMCMSYTDVAQVSNAARNYEILHEKDDDDTERPDKR
;
A
#
# COMPACT_ATOMS: atom_id res chain seq x y z
N MET A 1 -15.44 10.74 -9.83
CA MET A 1 -15.57 9.55 -10.70
C MET A 1 -16.87 8.78 -10.44
N GLU A 2 -17.22 8.40 -9.21
CA GLU A 2 -18.47 7.65 -8.94
C GLU A 2 -19.74 8.33 -9.44
N LYS A 3 -19.91 9.64 -9.20
CA LYS A 3 -21.04 10.41 -9.74
C LYS A 3 -21.18 10.32 -11.27
N ILE A 4 -20.06 10.17 -11.99
CA ILE A 4 -20.09 10.01 -13.46
C ILE A 4 -20.55 8.59 -13.82
N PHE A 5 -20.10 7.58 -13.08
CA PHE A 5 -20.51 6.21 -13.30
C PHE A 5 -21.98 5.95 -12.98
N ASP A 6 -22.50 6.62 -11.95
CA ASP A 6 -23.90 6.49 -11.54
C ASP A 6 -24.84 7.19 -12.53
N VAL A 7 -24.45 8.34 -13.08
CA VAL A 7 -25.22 9.06 -14.11
C VAL A 7 -25.23 8.30 -15.44
N MET A 8 -24.12 7.65 -15.80
CA MET A 8 -23.96 6.96 -17.08
C MET A 8 -24.45 5.51 -17.08
N GLY A 9 -24.72 4.92 -15.90
CA GLY A 9 -25.18 3.53 -15.79
C GLY A 9 -24.15 2.48 -16.23
N TYR A 10 -22.85 2.76 -16.06
CA TYR A 10 -21.80 1.83 -16.50
C TYR A 10 -21.84 0.50 -15.74
N GLU A 11 -21.49 -0.58 -16.43
CA GLU A 11 -21.34 -1.91 -15.84
C GLU A 11 -20.11 -1.98 -14.92
N ASP A 12 -20.17 -2.78 -13.86
CA ASP A 12 -19.11 -2.89 -12.84
C ASP A 12 -17.75 -3.32 -13.40
N THR A 13 -17.77 -4.20 -14.40
CA THR A 13 -16.57 -4.64 -15.12
C THR A 13 -15.91 -3.48 -15.88
N PHE A 14 -16.71 -2.60 -16.48
CA PHE A 14 -16.22 -1.40 -17.17
C PHE A 14 -15.67 -0.37 -16.19
N LYS A 15 -16.37 -0.11 -15.07
CA LYS A 15 -15.88 0.79 -14.00
C LYS A 15 -14.51 0.32 -13.49
N THR A 16 -14.37 -0.98 -13.24
CA THR A 16 -13.13 -1.60 -12.77
C THR A 16 -12.00 -1.44 -13.79
N ARG A 17 -12.24 -1.75 -15.07
CA ARG A 17 -11.24 -1.59 -16.14
C ARG A 17 -10.78 -0.15 -16.30
N LEU A 18 -11.69 0.82 -16.20
CA LEU A 18 -11.34 2.24 -16.34
C LEU A 18 -10.44 2.72 -15.21
N VAL A 19 -10.70 2.29 -13.97
CA VAL A 19 -9.85 2.64 -12.82
C VAL A 19 -8.49 1.96 -12.91
N VAL A 20 -8.45 0.68 -13.30
CA VAL A 20 -7.20 -0.06 -13.49
C VAL A 20 -6.31 0.56 -14.56
N TYR A 21 -6.88 1.15 -15.61
CA TYR A 21 -6.10 1.87 -16.64
C TYR A 21 -5.29 3.04 -16.08
N LYS A 22 -5.70 3.60 -14.93
CA LYS A 22 -4.98 4.66 -14.23
C LYS A 22 -3.98 4.16 -13.19
N PHE A 23 -3.87 2.84 -12.99
CA PHE A 23 -2.88 2.28 -12.06
C PHE A 23 -1.49 2.28 -12.67
N GLU A 24 -0.51 2.72 -11.87
CA GLU A 24 0.90 2.78 -12.23
C GLU A 24 1.76 2.22 -11.09
N GLY A 25 2.99 1.80 -11.40
CA GLY A 25 3.98 1.33 -10.43
C GLY A 25 3.45 0.21 -9.51
N ASN A 26 3.60 0.40 -8.19
CA ASN A 26 3.23 -0.59 -7.17
C ASN A 26 1.73 -0.95 -7.20
N ALA A 27 0.85 -0.01 -7.56
CA ALA A 27 -0.59 -0.27 -7.65
C ALA A 27 -0.91 -1.22 -8.81
N LEU A 28 -0.23 -1.07 -9.96
CA LEU A 28 -0.40 -1.96 -11.10
C LEU A 28 0.18 -3.35 -10.82
N ALA A 29 1.35 -3.42 -10.18
CA ALA A 29 1.96 -4.68 -9.76
C ALA A 29 1.06 -5.46 -8.78
N TRP A 30 0.51 -4.78 -7.78
CA TRP A 30 -0.46 -5.36 -6.87
C TRP A 30 -1.70 -5.86 -7.61
N TRP A 31 -2.28 -5.04 -8.49
CA TRP A 31 -3.49 -5.42 -9.22
C TRP A 31 -3.29 -6.69 -10.05
N ASN A 32 -2.15 -6.82 -10.74
CA ASN A 32 -1.83 -8.02 -11.51
C ASN A 32 -1.73 -9.26 -10.60
N ALA A 33 -1.05 -9.14 -9.46
CA ALA A 33 -0.94 -10.23 -8.49
C ALA A 33 -2.29 -10.62 -7.87
N TYR A 34 -3.10 -9.62 -7.49
CA TYR A 34 -4.43 -9.81 -6.92
C TYR A 34 -5.37 -10.52 -7.91
N LYS A 35 -5.40 -10.04 -9.16
CA LYS A 35 -6.16 -10.67 -10.25
C LYS A 35 -5.72 -12.12 -10.45
N GLN A 36 -4.42 -12.38 -10.48
CA GLN A 36 -3.89 -13.73 -10.65
C GLN A 36 -4.27 -14.66 -9.50
N ALA A 37 -4.22 -14.18 -8.26
CA ALA A 37 -4.65 -14.95 -7.07
C ALA A 37 -6.15 -15.30 -7.08
N LYS A 38 -6.97 -14.53 -7.79
CA LYS A 38 -8.42 -14.73 -7.90
C LYS A 38 -8.86 -15.59 -9.08
N GLY A 39 -7.93 -16.08 -9.91
CA GLY A 39 -8.22 -16.90 -11.09
C GLY A 39 -8.02 -16.18 -12.43
N GLY A 40 -7.30 -15.06 -12.43
CA GLY A 40 -6.90 -14.36 -13.66
C GLY A 40 -8.05 -13.61 -14.33
N ASP A 41 -8.03 -13.52 -15.66
CA ASP A 41 -8.99 -12.72 -16.43
C ASP A 41 -10.43 -13.28 -16.38
N ALA A 42 -10.61 -14.57 -16.06
CA ALA A 42 -11.93 -15.16 -15.89
C ALA A 42 -12.67 -14.58 -14.66
N TRP A 43 -11.94 -14.22 -13.61
CA TRP A 43 -12.50 -13.59 -12.42
C TRP A 43 -12.97 -12.15 -12.67
N LEU A 44 -12.31 -11.44 -13.59
CA LEU A 44 -12.68 -10.07 -13.96
C LEU A 44 -14.11 -9.93 -14.52
N ILE A 45 -14.73 -11.03 -14.94
CA ILE A 45 -16.11 -11.05 -15.45
C ILE A 45 -17.12 -11.02 -14.29
N ASN A 46 -16.75 -11.52 -13.11
CA ASN A 46 -17.63 -11.63 -11.95
C ASN A 46 -17.36 -10.60 -10.85
N VAL A 47 -16.31 -9.78 -10.99
CA VAL A 47 -15.97 -8.78 -9.97
C VAL A 47 -17.04 -7.69 -9.92
N THR A 48 -17.61 -7.50 -8.74
CA THR A 48 -18.51 -6.36 -8.48
C THR A 48 -17.70 -5.11 -8.17
N TRP A 49 -18.28 -3.95 -8.46
CA TRP A 49 -17.65 -2.66 -8.17
C TRP A 49 -17.42 -2.47 -6.67
N ALA A 50 -18.31 -3.00 -5.83
CA ALA A 50 -18.19 -2.95 -4.39
C ALA A 50 -16.99 -3.78 -3.88
N ASP A 51 -16.81 -5.01 -4.37
CA ASP A 51 -15.71 -5.89 -3.98
C ASP A 51 -14.35 -5.34 -4.43
N PHE A 52 -14.31 -4.75 -5.62
CA PHE A 52 -13.14 -4.04 -6.12
C PHE A 52 -12.75 -2.90 -5.16
N LYS A 53 -13.69 -1.99 -4.85
CA LYS A 53 -13.43 -0.87 -3.93
C LYS A 53 -12.93 -1.33 -2.57
N LYS A 54 -13.57 -2.36 -1.99
CA LYS A 54 -13.17 -2.92 -0.70
C LYS A 54 -11.74 -3.46 -0.74
N SER A 55 -11.38 -4.16 -1.82
CA SER A 55 -10.04 -4.73 -2.00
C SER A 55 -8.97 -3.65 -2.17
N THR A 56 -9.25 -2.61 -2.96
CA THR A 56 -8.33 -1.48 -3.15
C THR A 56 -8.13 -0.70 -1.85
N LEU A 57 -9.20 -0.47 -1.08
CA LEU A 57 -9.10 0.17 0.24
C LEU A 57 -8.28 -0.67 1.22
N ASN A 58 -8.52 -1.98 1.28
CA ASN A 58 -7.71 -2.87 2.12
C ASN A 58 -6.23 -2.86 1.71
N HIS A 59 -5.93 -2.85 0.42
CA HIS A 59 -4.54 -2.76 -0.05
C HIS A 59 -3.90 -1.43 0.35
N LEU A 60 -4.59 -0.31 0.16
CA LEU A 60 -4.10 1.01 0.56
C LEU A 60 -3.82 1.08 2.07
N MET A 61 -4.74 0.56 2.88
CA MET A 61 -4.58 0.50 4.33
C MET A 61 -3.37 -0.37 4.74
N CYS A 62 -3.20 -1.54 4.12
CA CYS A 62 -2.03 -2.39 4.37
C CYS A 62 -0.73 -1.67 3.97
N MET A 63 -0.70 -1.01 2.81
CA MET A 63 0.48 -0.27 2.35
C MET A 63 0.85 0.87 3.32
N SER A 64 -0.12 1.69 3.72
CA SER A 64 0.14 2.81 4.66
C SER A 64 0.59 2.32 6.02
N TYR A 65 0.06 1.19 6.50
CA TYR A 65 0.46 0.62 7.77
C TYR A 65 1.87 0.01 7.71
N THR A 66 2.21 -0.68 6.62
CA THR A 66 3.57 -1.21 6.43
C THR A 66 4.61 -0.11 6.30
N ASP A 67 4.30 0.98 5.61
CA ASP A 67 5.20 2.13 5.48
C ASP A 67 5.46 2.80 6.85
N VAL A 68 4.40 3.11 7.60
CA VAL A 68 4.51 3.69 8.94
C VAL A 68 5.25 2.75 9.91
N ALA A 69 4.97 1.45 9.86
CA ALA A 69 5.65 0.47 10.71
C ALA A 69 7.14 0.32 10.35
N GLN A 70 7.50 0.40 9.06
CA GLN A 70 8.90 0.38 8.63
C GLN A 70 9.63 1.66 9.05
N VAL A 71 9.03 2.83 8.85
CA VAL A 71 9.59 4.12 9.28
C VAL A 71 9.77 4.16 10.79
N SER A 72 8.78 3.72 11.56
CA SER A 72 8.86 3.69 13.02
C SER A 72 9.95 2.73 13.51
N ASN A 73 10.08 1.57 12.89
CA ASN A 73 11.16 0.63 13.20
C ASN A 73 12.54 1.16 12.78
N ALA A 74 12.65 1.83 11.64
CA ALA A 74 13.90 2.44 11.19
C ALA A 74 14.34 3.55 12.16
N ALA A 75 13.43 4.47 12.53
CA ALA A 75 13.70 5.53 13.50
C ALA A 75 14.16 4.96 14.85
N ARG A 76 13.44 3.97 15.39
CA ARG A 76 13.82 3.27 16.62
C ARG A 76 15.19 2.59 16.52
N ASN A 77 15.52 1.99 15.37
CA ASN A 77 16.83 1.37 15.16
C ASN A 77 17.95 2.41 15.13
N TYR A 78 17.72 3.61 14.60
CA TYR A 78 18.68 4.72 14.67
C TYR A 78 18.89 5.22 16.10
N GLU A 79 17.83 5.36 16.90
CA GLU A 79 17.93 5.75 18.32
C GLU A 79 18.76 4.75 19.14
N ILE A 80 18.55 3.45 18.93
CA ILE A 80 19.31 2.38 19.61
C ILE A 80 20.81 2.41 19.24
N LEU A 81 21.14 2.79 18.01
CA LEU A 81 22.53 2.92 17.57
C LEU A 81 23.19 4.21 18.11
N HIS A 82 22.42 5.29 18.26
CA HIS A 82 22.92 6.59 18.71
C HIS A 82 23.11 6.68 20.24
N GLU A 83 22.42 5.85 21.04
CA GLU A 83 22.62 5.78 22.50
C GLU A 83 23.98 5.21 22.93
N LYS A 84 24.82 4.72 22.00
CA LYS A 84 26.10 4.06 22.32
C LYS A 84 27.35 4.95 22.24
N ASP A 85 27.25 6.15 21.68
CA ASP A 85 28.42 7.02 21.46
C ASP A 85 28.57 8.14 22.53
N ASP A 86 27.60 8.29 23.44
CA ASP A 86 27.62 9.35 24.48
C ASP A 86 28.29 8.94 25.81
N ASP A 87 28.68 7.67 26.00
CA ASP A 87 29.32 7.18 27.26
C ASP A 87 30.87 7.21 27.22
N ASP A 88 31.49 7.56 26.09
CA ASP A 88 32.96 7.58 25.92
C ASP A 88 33.61 8.96 26.14
N THR A 89 32.89 9.91 26.76
CA THR A 89 33.44 11.26 27.09
C THR A 89 33.68 11.47 28.58
N GLU A 90 34.19 10.47 29.31
CA GLU A 90 34.88 10.73 30.59
C GLU A 90 36.40 10.75 30.38
N ARG A 91 36.90 11.97 30.18
CA ARG A 91 38.30 12.35 30.07
C ARG A 91 39.07 11.81 31.28
N PRO A 92 40.13 10.98 31.13
CA PRO A 92 40.92 10.55 32.28
C PRO A 92 41.74 11.76 32.74
N ASP A 93 41.32 12.39 33.84
CA ASP A 93 42.14 13.43 34.47
C ASP A 93 43.35 12.78 35.14
N LYS A 94 44.53 13.21 34.70
CA LYS A 94 45.82 12.71 35.14
C LYS A 94 46.11 13.29 36.52
N ARG A 95 46.35 12.43 37.52
CA ARG A 95 47.33 12.70 38.57
C ARG A 95 47.92 11.42 39.14
#